data_AF-A0A956ZMA5-F1
#
_entry.id   AF-A0A956ZMA5-F1
#
_cell.length_a   1.000
_cell.length_b   1.000
_cell.length_c   1.000
_cell.angle_alpha   90.00
_cell.angle_beta   90.00
_cell.angle_gamma   90.00
#
_symmetry.space_group_name_H-M   'P 1'
#
loop_
_entity.id
_entity.type
_entity.pdbx_description
1 polymer ?
#
loop_
_entity_poly.entity_id
_entity_poly.type
_entity_poly.pdbx_seq_one_letter_code
_entity_poly.pdbx_strand_id
1 'polypeptide(L)'
;TIGYPPMRGMTTPDTLYFPWKMSMAQAKYLQISGNSVTGKEAAELGWVAKSFPAAELEEQVMRELRPMSKIAPDLLAANKASVNQAYEIMGFRTALSMGWSWHALSSRLRPGASEFGAVSREHGLKAALEWRDGAFRSEGFPI
;
A
#
# COMPACT_ATOMS: atom_id res chain seq x y z
N THR A 1 -7.17 -2.79 9.05
CA THR A 1 -6.51 -1.57 8.57
C THR A 1 -5.67 -1.92 7.36
N ILE A 2 -5.29 -0.94 6.54
CA ILE A 2 -4.50 -1.11 5.31
C ILE A 2 -3.30 -0.17 5.43
N GLY A 3 -2.09 -0.68 5.26
CA GLY A 3 -0.88 0.11 5.42
C GLY A 3 0.35 -0.66 4.97
N TYR A 4 1.52 -0.08 5.18
CA TYR A 4 2.79 -0.75 4.95
C TYR A 4 3.78 -0.38 6.08
N PRO A 5 3.62 -0.96 7.28
CA PRO A 5 4.50 -0.72 8.43
C PRO A 5 5.99 -1.05 8.26
N PRO A 6 6.46 -1.93 7.32
CA PRO A 6 7.90 -2.15 7.12
C PRO A 6 8.72 -0.89 6.87
N MET A 7 8.10 0.21 6.43
CA MET A 7 8.75 1.51 6.26
C MET A 7 9.32 2.12 7.54
N ARG A 8 8.87 1.66 8.72
CA ARG A 8 9.32 2.16 10.03
C ARG A 8 10.70 1.66 10.44
N GLY A 9 11.19 0.56 9.87
CA GLY A 9 12.47 -0.02 10.31
C GLY A 9 13.06 -1.11 9.42
N MET A 10 12.51 -1.33 8.22
CA MET A 10 12.99 -2.37 7.30
C MET A 10 13.39 -1.76 5.97
N THR A 11 12.43 -1.33 5.16
CA THR A 11 12.66 -0.95 3.76
C THR A 11 11.66 0.10 3.30
N THR A 12 11.97 0.84 2.23
CA THR A 12 10.92 1.49 1.44
C THR A 12 10.02 0.44 0.78
N PRO A 13 8.84 0.81 0.22
CA PRO A 13 8.02 -0.14 -0.51
C PRO A 13 8.80 -0.74 -1.67
N ASP A 14 8.65 -2.05 -1.87
CA ASP A 14 9.17 -2.79 -3.02
C ASP A 14 8.52 -2.33 -4.32
N THR A 15 7.26 -1.88 -4.24
CA THR A 15 6.51 -1.28 -5.34
C THR A 15 6.09 0.15 -4.98
N LEU A 16 6.49 1.13 -5.79
CA LEU A 16 6.19 2.56 -5.55
C LEU A 16 4.75 2.92 -5.97
N TYR A 17 3.74 2.35 -5.30
CA TYR A 17 2.34 2.51 -5.69
C TYR A 17 1.62 3.73 -5.07
N PHE A 18 2.06 4.25 -3.93
CA PHE A 18 1.36 5.35 -3.22
C PHE A 18 1.09 6.57 -4.12
N PRO A 19 2.07 7.10 -4.90
CA PRO A 19 1.83 8.27 -5.75
C PRO A 19 0.79 8.04 -6.85
N TRP A 20 0.50 6.79 -7.20
CA TRP A 20 -0.46 6.42 -8.25
C TRP A 20 -1.86 6.16 -7.71
N LYS A 21 -2.05 6.29 -6.39
CA LYS A 21 -3.28 5.97 -5.69
C LYS A 21 -3.88 7.13 -4.91
N MET A 22 -3.06 8.09 -4.48
CA MET A 22 -3.53 9.19 -3.64
C MET A 22 -2.76 10.48 -3.96
N SER A 23 -3.22 11.60 -3.40
CA SER A 23 -2.55 12.89 -3.57
C SER A 23 -1.11 12.84 -3.05
N MET A 24 -0.24 13.71 -3.59
CA MET A 24 1.17 13.75 -3.22
C MET A 24 1.40 13.87 -1.70
N ALA A 25 0.58 14.68 -1.01
CA ALA A 25 0.71 14.87 0.44
C ALA A 25 0.42 13.57 1.20
N GLN A 26 -0.65 12.87 0.83
CA GLN A 26 -1.05 11.62 1.48
C GLN A 26 -0.09 10.47 1.16
N ALA A 27 0.39 10.41 -0.09
CA ALA A 27 1.38 9.44 -0.51
C ALA A 27 2.67 9.57 0.32
N LYS A 28 3.17 10.80 0.49
CA LYS A 28 4.34 11.07 1.34
C LYS A 28 4.07 10.73 2.80
N TYR A 29 2.92 11.13 3.34
CA TYR A 29 2.59 10.88 4.74
C TYR A 29 2.58 9.37 5.07
N LEU A 30 1.87 8.55 4.30
CA LEU A 30 1.81 7.10 4.53
C LEU A 30 3.16 6.41 4.25
N GLN A 31 3.89 6.85 3.23
CA GLN A 31 5.19 6.27 2.89
C GLN A 31 6.30 6.63 3.90
N ILE A 32 6.24 7.80 4.53
CA ILE A 32 7.24 8.21 5.52
C ILE A 32 6.91 7.60 6.89
N SER A 33 5.64 7.59 7.28
CA SER A 33 5.22 7.10 8.60
C SER A 33 5.07 5.57 8.69
N GLY A 34 4.82 4.91 7.55
CA GLY A 34 4.40 3.50 7.55
C GLY A 34 3.04 3.27 8.25
N ASN A 35 2.25 4.33 8.45
CA ASN A 35 0.96 4.23 9.13
C ASN A 35 -0.06 3.44 8.32
N SER A 36 -1.01 2.88 9.05
CA SER A 36 -2.15 2.16 8.49
C SER A 36 -3.41 3.02 8.58
N VAL A 37 -4.30 2.86 7.61
CA VAL A 37 -5.60 3.55 7.54
C VAL A 37 -6.74 2.54 7.61
N THR A 38 -7.93 2.99 7.98
CA THR A 38 -9.16 2.20 7.89
C THR A 38 -9.58 2.02 6.42
N GLY A 39 -10.49 1.09 6.15
CA GLY A 39 -11.05 0.93 4.80
C GLY A 39 -11.75 2.20 4.30
N LYS A 40 -12.44 2.91 5.20
CA LYS A 40 -13.13 4.17 4.90
C LYS A 40 -12.14 5.26 4.47
N GLU A 41 -11.11 5.48 5.27
CA GLU A 41 -10.04 6.45 4.93
C GLU A 41 -9.33 6.04 3.65
N ALA A 42 -9.05 4.74 3.44
CA ALA A 42 -8.45 4.28 2.19
C ALA A 42 -9.30 4.63 0.95
N ALA A 43 -10.64 4.64 1.07
CA ALA A 43 -11.53 5.06 0.00
C ALA A 43 -11.51 6.58 -0.19
N GLU A 44 -11.51 7.35 0.90
CA GLU A 44 -11.43 8.83 0.87
C GLU A 44 -10.10 9.32 0.25
N LEU A 45 -9.01 8.59 0.49
CA LEU A 45 -7.69 8.89 -0.05
C LEU A 45 -7.51 8.49 -1.53
N GLY A 46 -8.41 7.67 -2.07
CA GLY A 46 -8.32 7.10 -3.43
C GLY A 46 -7.49 5.82 -3.53
N TRP A 47 -7.04 5.24 -2.40
CA TRP A 47 -6.30 3.97 -2.41
C TRP A 47 -7.20 2.82 -2.89
N VAL A 48 -8.41 2.74 -2.36
CA VAL A 48 -9.43 1.80 -2.82
C VAL A 48 -10.60 2.57 -3.43
N ALA A 49 -11.35 1.93 -4.32
CA ALA A 49 -12.46 2.61 -5.01
C ALA A 49 -13.67 2.85 -4.08
N LYS A 50 -13.98 1.89 -3.20
CA LYS A 50 -15.13 1.91 -2.29
C LYS A 50 -14.78 1.15 -1.00
N SER A 51 -15.46 1.49 0.09
CA SER A 51 -15.38 0.79 1.37
C SER A 51 -16.79 0.58 1.92
N PHE A 52 -17.07 -0.63 2.40
CA PHE A 52 -18.37 -1.03 2.94
C PHE A 52 -18.22 -1.56 4.38
N PRO A 53 -19.28 -1.49 5.21
CA PRO A 53 -19.30 -2.20 6.48
C PRO A 53 -19.02 -3.69 6.29
N ALA A 54 -18.27 -4.30 7.20
CA ALA A 54 -17.85 -5.69 7.07
C ALA A 54 -19.02 -6.67 6.92
N ALA A 55 -20.13 -6.43 7.62
CA ALA A 55 -21.34 -7.27 7.56
C ALA A 55 -22.08 -7.20 6.21
N GLU A 56 -21.87 -6.14 5.43
CA GLU A 56 -22.54 -5.92 4.13
C GLU A 56 -21.61 -6.09 2.93
N LEU A 57 -20.32 -6.37 3.17
CA LEU A 57 -19.27 -6.32 2.15
C LEU A 57 -19.61 -7.19 0.94
N GLU A 58 -20.02 -8.43 1.16
CA GLU A 58 -20.33 -9.38 0.09
C GLU A 58 -21.53 -8.92 -0.75
N GLU A 59 -22.62 -8.51 -0.08
CA GLU A 59 -23.83 -8.04 -0.76
C GLU A 59 -23.53 -6.80 -1.62
N GLN A 60 -22.82 -5.82 -1.07
CA GLN A 60 -22.48 -4.60 -1.80
C GLN A 60 -21.52 -4.89 -2.96
N VAL A 61 -20.52 -5.75 -2.79
CA VAL A 61 -19.63 -6.17 -3.89
C VAL A 61 -20.43 -6.85 -5.01
N MET A 62 -21.34 -7.77 -4.67
CA MET A 62 -22.16 -8.43 -5.68
C MET A 62 -23.13 -7.48 -6.37
N ARG A 63 -23.67 -6.49 -5.66
CA ARG A 63 -24.49 -5.42 -6.25
C ARG A 63 -23.74 -4.64 -7.33
N GLU A 64 -22.44 -4.39 -7.14
CA GLU A 64 -21.59 -3.72 -8.13
C GLU A 64 -21.23 -4.64 -9.30
N LEU A 65 -20.89 -5.91 -9.03
CA LEU A 65 -20.46 -6.87 -10.05
C LEU A 65 -21.59 -7.34 -10.98
N ARG A 66 -22.82 -7.50 -10.46
CA ARG A 66 -23.98 -7.93 -11.27
C ARG A 66 -24.20 -7.10 -12.54
N PRO A 67 -24.27 -5.75 -12.49
CA PRO A 67 -24.40 -4.95 -13.70
C PRO A 67 -23.12 -4.94 -14.54
N MET A 68 -21.93 -4.91 -13.93
CA MET A 68 -20.66 -4.97 -14.68
C MET A 68 -20.55 -6.25 -15.52
N SER A 69 -21.07 -7.37 -15.03
CA SER A 69 -21.11 -8.65 -15.76
C SER A 69 -21.98 -8.64 -17.02
N LYS A 70 -22.82 -7.61 -17.20
CA LYS A 70 -23.66 -7.43 -18.40
C LYS A 70 -22.99 -6.62 -19.50
N ILE A 71 -21.82 -6.04 -19.22
CA ILE A 71 -21.04 -5.29 -20.20
C ILE A 71 -20.31 -6.30 -21.09
N ALA A 72 -20.31 -6.03 -22.40
CA ALA A 72 -19.60 -6.86 -23.37
C ALA A 72 -18.10 -6.96 -22.99
N PRO A 73 -17.49 -8.17 -22.97
CA PRO A 73 -16.12 -8.37 -22.49
C PRO A 73 -15.06 -7.53 -23.23
N ASP A 74 -15.23 -7.34 -24.52
CA ASP A 74 -14.39 -6.49 -25.37
C ASP A 74 -14.50 -5.01 -24.99
N LEU A 75 -15.70 -4.52 -24.68
CA LEU A 75 -15.91 -3.17 -24.17
C LEU A 75 -15.30 -2.99 -22.77
N LEU A 76 -15.39 -3.97 -21.88
CA LEU A 76 -14.70 -3.94 -20.59
C LEU A 76 -13.17 -3.84 -20.77
N ALA A 77 -12.62 -4.65 -21.67
CA ALA A 77 -11.20 -4.64 -21.99
C ALA A 77 -10.77 -3.29 -22.56
N ALA A 78 -11.54 -2.72 -23.49
CA ALA A 78 -11.26 -1.41 -24.08
C ALA A 78 -11.26 -0.29 -23.04
N ASN A 79 -12.26 -0.24 -22.14
CA ASN A 79 -12.32 0.74 -21.06
C ASN A 79 -11.11 0.63 -20.10
N LYS A 80 -10.71 -0.59 -19.74
CA LYS A 80 -9.53 -0.80 -18.89
C LYS A 80 -8.24 -0.41 -19.61
N ALA A 81 -8.11 -0.77 -20.89
CA ALA A 81 -6.92 -0.52 -21.67
C ALA A 81 -6.69 0.98 -21.89
N SER A 82 -7.73 1.75 -22.19
CA SER A 82 -7.61 3.21 -22.41
C SER A 82 -7.15 3.95 -21.15
N VAL A 83 -7.71 3.60 -19.98
CA VAL A 83 -7.27 4.16 -18.69
C VAL A 83 -5.83 3.75 -18.40
N ASN A 84 -5.48 2.47 -18.54
CA ASN A 84 -4.10 2.02 -18.33
C ASN A 84 -3.12 2.77 -19.24
N GLN A 85 -3.46 2.98 -20.51
CA GLN A 85 -2.62 3.71 -21.45
C GLN A 85 -2.37 5.15 -20.99
N ALA A 86 -3.36 5.84 -20.42
CA ALA A 86 -3.16 7.17 -19.84
C ALA A 86 -2.16 7.14 -18.66
N TYR A 87 -2.24 6.12 -17.79
CA TYR A 87 -1.27 5.95 -16.70
C TYR A 87 0.14 5.64 -17.21
N GLU A 88 0.25 4.83 -18.27
CA GLU A 88 1.55 4.59 -18.91
C GLU A 88 2.15 5.87 -19.49
N ILE A 89 1.34 6.71 -20.13
CA ILE A 89 1.76 8.02 -20.64
C ILE A 89 2.26 8.93 -19.51
N MET A 90 1.59 8.90 -18.34
CA MET A 90 2.04 9.65 -17.15
C MET A 90 3.34 9.10 -16.54
N GLY A 91 3.83 7.95 -16.99
CA GLY A 91 5.09 7.35 -16.55
C GLY A 91 4.96 6.27 -15.48
N PHE A 92 3.79 5.62 -15.37
CA PHE A 92 3.51 4.58 -14.37
C PHE A 92 4.61 3.51 -14.29
N ARG A 93 4.92 2.85 -15.42
CA ARG A 93 5.96 1.81 -15.47
C ARG A 93 7.34 2.31 -15.12
N THR A 94 7.70 3.52 -15.56
CA THR A 94 9.00 4.13 -15.27
C THR A 94 9.16 4.37 -13.77
N ALA A 95 8.12 4.87 -13.09
CA ALA A 95 8.17 5.06 -11.65
C ALA A 95 8.25 3.73 -10.89
N LEU A 96 7.50 2.71 -11.33
CA LEU A 96 7.55 1.39 -10.70
C LEU A 96 8.92 0.71 -10.85
N SER A 97 9.56 0.79 -12.01
CA SER A 97 10.88 0.19 -12.23
C SER A 97 11.96 0.81 -11.34
N MET A 98 11.83 2.10 -11.00
CA MET A 98 12.73 2.77 -10.05
C MET A 98 12.49 2.37 -8.58
N GLY A 99 11.28 1.91 -8.23
CA GLY A 99 10.94 1.54 -6.85
C GLY A 99 11.86 0.47 -6.27
N TRP A 100 12.21 -0.52 -7.09
CA TRP A 100 13.11 -1.60 -6.68
C TRP A 100 14.50 -1.10 -6.29
N SER A 101 15.05 -0.12 -7.01
CA SER A 101 16.38 0.44 -6.68
C SER A 101 16.38 1.06 -5.29
N TRP A 102 15.36 1.84 -4.94
CA TRP A 102 15.22 2.42 -3.60
C TRP A 102 14.98 1.37 -2.52
N HIS A 103 14.19 0.34 -2.83
CA HIS A 103 13.98 -0.80 -1.95
C HIS A 103 15.29 -1.55 -1.67
N ALA A 104 16.09 -1.84 -2.70
CA ALA A 104 17.37 -2.52 -2.56
C ALA A 104 18.39 -1.69 -1.77
N LEU A 105 18.47 -0.38 -2.03
CA LEU A 105 19.35 0.53 -1.29
C LEU A 105 18.94 0.61 0.20
N SER A 106 17.66 0.79 0.48
CA SER A 106 17.16 0.92 1.86
C SER A 106 17.27 -0.38 2.67
N SER A 107 17.10 -1.52 2.01
CA SER A 107 17.16 -2.86 2.63
C SER A 107 18.57 -3.41 2.85
N ARG A 108 19.59 -2.86 2.17
CA ARG A 108 20.96 -3.42 2.22
C ARG A 108 22.04 -2.42 2.63
N LEU A 109 21.92 -1.16 2.23
CA LEU A 109 23.01 -0.18 2.38
C LEU A 109 22.76 0.82 3.51
N ARG A 110 21.51 0.97 3.98
CA ARG A 110 21.22 1.83 5.13
C ARG A 110 21.89 1.25 6.39
N PRO A 111 22.54 2.08 7.23
CA PRO A 111 22.88 1.68 8.59
C PRO A 111 21.65 1.10 9.31
N GLY A 112 21.80 -0.06 9.94
CA GLY A 112 20.72 -0.74 10.65
C GLY A 112 19.75 -1.56 9.78
N ALA A 113 19.97 -1.67 8.47
CA ALA A 113 19.06 -2.44 7.59
C ALA A 113 18.91 -3.93 7.98
N SER A 114 19.89 -4.50 8.68
CA SER A 114 19.85 -5.87 9.18
C SER A 114 19.24 -6.01 10.58
N GLU A 115 18.94 -4.91 11.29
CA GLU A 115 18.53 -4.92 12.71
C GLU A 115 17.23 -5.67 12.95
N PHE A 116 16.19 -5.40 12.15
CA PHE A 116 14.94 -6.15 12.23
C PHE A 116 15.18 -7.66 12.10
N GLY A 117 16.02 -8.05 11.15
CA GLY A 117 16.39 -9.46 10.93
C GLY A 117 17.21 -10.04 12.08
N ALA A 118 18.10 -9.26 12.69
CA ALA A 118 18.89 -9.66 13.85
C ALA A 118 18.01 -9.89 15.07
N VAL A 119 17.16 -8.91 15.43
CA VAL A 119 16.20 -9.01 16.53
C VAL A 119 15.25 -10.19 16.31
N SER A 120 14.77 -10.40 15.09
CA SER A 120 13.88 -11.52 14.77
C SER A 120 14.56 -12.88 14.97
N ARG A 121 15.84 -13.01 14.60
CA ARG A 121 16.61 -14.25 14.79
C ARG A 121 16.96 -14.51 16.26
N GLU A 122 17.29 -13.46 17.02
CA GLU A 122 17.76 -13.58 18.40
C GLU A 122 16.62 -13.66 19.42
N HIS A 123 15.55 -12.89 19.20
CA HIS A 123 14.46 -12.68 20.17
C HIS A 123 13.07 -13.02 19.60
N GLY A 124 13.00 -13.46 18.35
CA GLY A 124 11.76 -13.86 17.68
C GLY A 124 10.99 -12.71 17.01
N LEU A 125 10.05 -13.08 16.14
CA LEU A 125 9.28 -12.13 15.32
C LEU A 125 8.49 -11.12 16.16
N LYS A 126 7.92 -11.54 17.29
CA LYS A 126 7.14 -10.64 18.16
C LYS A 126 8.01 -9.50 18.71
N ALA A 127 9.24 -9.80 19.11
CA ALA A 127 10.19 -8.79 19.57
C ALA A 127 10.61 -7.85 18.43
N ALA A 128 10.82 -8.38 17.22
CA ALA A 128 11.16 -7.55 16.06
C ALA A 128 10.02 -6.61 15.63
N LEU A 129 8.76 -7.07 15.71
CA LEU A 129 7.60 -6.23 15.46
C LEU A 129 7.42 -5.16 16.54
N GLU A 130 7.68 -5.49 17.80
CA GLU A 130 7.65 -4.49 18.88
C GLU A 130 8.77 -3.45 18.72
N TRP A 131 9.97 -3.87 18.35
CA TRP A 131 11.07 -2.96 18.01
C TRP A 131 10.70 -2.02 16.86
N ARG A 132 10.00 -2.52 15.83
CA ARG A 132 9.60 -1.72 14.67
C ARG A 132 8.45 -0.76 14.97
N ASP A 133 7.42 -1.23 15.66
CA ASP A 133 6.13 -0.55 15.77
C ASP A 133 5.84 0.04 17.17
N GLY A 134 6.63 -0.31 18.19
CA GLY A 134 6.38 0.05 19.58
C GLY A 134 6.25 1.56 19.82
N ALA A 135 7.16 2.34 19.22
CA ALA A 135 7.14 3.82 19.33
C ALA A 135 5.90 4.46 18.68
N PHE A 136 5.34 3.82 17.65
CA PHE A 136 4.09 4.28 17.04
C PHE A 136 2.89 3.86 17.89
N ARG A 137 2.94 2.65 18.47
CA ARG A 137 1.88 2.15 19.36
C ARG A 137 1.73 3.00 20.60
N SER A 138 2.84 3.43 21.21
CA SER A 138 2.82 4.25 22.42
C SER A 138 2.15 5.61 22.21
N GLU A 139 2.24 6.14 20.98
CA GLU A 139 1.58 7.37 20.56
C GLU A 139 0.15 7.15 20.04
N GLY A 140 -0.37 5.91 20.10
CA GLY A 140 -1.74 5.57 19.71
C GLY A 140 -1.97 5.41 18.20
N PHE A 141 -0.91 5.32 17.39
CA PHE A 141 -1.08 5.07 15.96
C PHE A 141 -1.54 3.63 15.68
N PRO A 142 -2.42 3.44 14.69
CA PRO A 142 -2.76 2.10 14.22
C PRO A 142 -1.53 1.43 13.60
N ILE A 143 -1.38 0.14 13.90
CA ILE A 143 -0.38 -0.76 13.29
C ILE A 143 -1.10 -1.60 12.25
#